data_AF-A0A9D8NCY1-F1
#
_entry.id   AF-A0A9D8NCY1-F1
#
_cell.length_a   1.000
_cell.length_b   1.000
_cell.length_c   1.000
_cell.angle_alpha   90.00
_cell.angle_beta   90.00
_cell.angle_gamma   90.00
#
_symmetry.space_group_name_H-M   'P 1'
#
loop_
_entity.id
_entity.type
_entity.pdbx_description
1 polymer ?
#
loop_
_entity_poly.entity_id
_entity_poly.type
_entity_poly.pdbx_seq_one_letter_code
_entity_poly.pdbx_strand_id
1 'polypeptide(L)'
;MFAEKSNAPQNGIKRGDMIMGNVTDNANNPLEEIKVLESNAEDRVMTFGTTDANGDFSFKVNNPKDSLKIKAKGYQTVVLPLDKKYFSIALEPIKATSDKDVAEAK
;
A
#
# COMPACT_ATOMS: atom_id res chain seq x y z
N MET A 1 0.20 28.83 -35.39
CA MET A 1 -0.80 27.92 -34.79
C MET A 1 -0.04 26.69 -34.32
N PHE A 2 0.21 26.58 -33.02
CA PHE A 2 0.92 25.43 -32.46
C PHE A 2 -0.12 24.34 -32.21
N ALA A 3 0.09 23.17 -32.82
CA ALA A 3 -0.79 22.02 -32.64
C ALA A 3 -0.84 21.62 -31.16
N GLU A 4 -2.04 21.56 -30.61
CA GLU A 4 -2.35 20.84 -29.38
C GLU A 4 -2.03 19.36 -29.60
N LYS A 5 -0.89 18.90 -29.09
CA LYS A 5 -0.67 17.47 -28.93
C LYS A 5 -1.51 16.99 -27.75
N SER A 6 -2.73 16.63 -28.11
CA SER A 6 -3.68 15.75 -27.45
C SER A 6 -3.05 14.70 -26.51
N ASN A 7 -3.58 14.65 -25.28
CA ASN A 7 -3.63 13.52 -24.33
C ASN A 7 -2.63 12.37 -24.52
N ALA A 8 -1.50 12.43 -23.82
CA ALA A 8 -0.82 11.22 -23.42
C ALA A 8 -1.64 10.52 -22.30
N PRO A 9 -1.79 9.19 -22.28
CA PRO A 9 -2.23 8.50 -21.07
C PRO A 9 -1.24 8.86 -19.95
N GLN A 10 -1.75 9.20 -18.76
CA GLN A 10 -0.93 9.45 -17.57
C GLN A 10 0.06 8.29 -17.42
N ASN A 11 1.34 8.59 -17.68
CA ASN A 11 2.43 7.64 -17.83
C ASN A 11 2.51 6.71 -16.60
N GLY A 12 2.35 5.41 -16.81
CA GLY A 12 2.50 4.40 -15.77
C GLY A 12 3.86 4.49 -15.05
N ILE A 13 3.86 4.10 -13.78
CA ILE A 13 5.05 4.02 -12.93
C ILE A 13 6.15 3.22 -13.62
N LYS A 14 7.40 3.66 -13.46
CA LYS A 14 8.58 2.95 -13.98
C LYS A 14 9.45 2.50 -12.82
N ARG A 15 10.29 1.49 -13.09
CA ARG A 15 11.36 1.11 -12.16
C ARG A 15 12.22 2.32 -11.82
N GLY A 16 12.48 2.51 -10.53
CA GLY A 16 13.26 3.63 -9.99
C GLY A 16 12.46 4.89 -9.69
N ASP A 17 11.20 4.98 -10.12
CA ASP A 17 10.32 6.08 -9.70
C ASP A 17 10.13 6.03 -8.18
N MET A 18 10.17 7.21 -7.55
CA MET A 18 9.77 7.36 -6.17
C MET A 18 8.25 7.36 -6.09
N ILE A 19 7.71 6.49 -5.23
CA ILE A 19 6.31 6.58 -4.81
C ILE A 19 6.25 7.09 -3.38
N MET A 20 5.11 7.69 -3.05
CA MET A 20 4.84 8.30 -1.77
C MET A 20 3.43 7.94 -1.34
N GLY A 21 3.17 8.02 -0.05
CA GLY A 21 1.82 7.95 0.42
C GLY A 21 1.69 8.12 1.92
N ASN A 22 0.44 8.04 2.37
CA ASN A 22 0.05 8.16 3.74
C ASN A 22 -0.84 6.98 4.14
N VAL A 23 -0.63 6.46 5.35
CA VAL A 23 -1.40 5.35 5.94
C VAL A 23 -2.08 5.83 7.22
N THR A 24 -3.39 5.64 7.28
CA THR A 24 -4.25 6.00 8.42
C THR A 24 -5.12 4.83 8.86
N ASP A 25 -5.75 4.92 10.03
CA ASP A 25 -6.91 4.11 10.38
C ASP A 25 -8.22 4.72 9.81
N ASN A 26 -9.34 4.03 9.99
CA ASN A 26 -10.66 4.51 9.57
C ASN A 26 -11.14 5.79 10.28
N ALA A 27 -10.49 6.20 11.38
CA ALA A 27 -10.77 7.45 12.07
C ALA A 27 -9.84 8.60 11.61
N ASN A 28 -9.02 8.36 10.57
CA ASN A 28 -8.00 9.26 10.04
C ASN A 28 -6.82 9.52 10.99
N ASN A 29 -6.57 8.64 11.97
CA ASN A 29 -5.34 8.72 12.75
C ASN A 29 -4.18 8.17 11.93
N PRO A 30 -3.02 8.86 11.88
CA PRO A 30 -1.85 8.35 11.18
C PRO A 30 -1.32 7.08 11.85
N LEU A 31 -0.87 6.13 11.03
CA LEU A 31 -0.29 4.87 11.52
C LEU A 31 1.23 4.87 11.31
N GLU A 32 1.98 4.94 12.40
CA GLU A 32 3.45 4.88 12.44
C GLU A 32 3.97 3.43 12.41
N GLU A 33 5.21 3.25 11.95
CA GLU A 33 5.94 1.98 11.92
C GLU A 33 5.29 0.87 11.07
N ILE A 34 4.41 1.23 10.15
CA ILE A 34 3.72 0.28 9.26
C ILE A 34 4.61 -0.07 8.08
N LYS A 35 4.76 -1.37 7.81
CA LYS A 35 5.49 -1.87 6.64
C LYS A 35 4.61 -1.79 5.39
N VAL A 36 5.07 -0.99 4.44
CA VAL A 36 4.51 -0.86 3.10
C VAL A 36 5.47 -1.54 2.12
N LEU A 37 5.03 -2.64 1.53
CA LEU A 37 5.86 -3.56 0.77
C LEU A 37 5.56 -3.43 -0.72
N GLU A 38 6.57 -3.56 -1.56
CA GLU A 38 6.41 -4.01 -2.93
C GLU A 38 6.59 -5.53 -2.95
N SER A 39 5.58 -6.26 -3.41
CA SER A 39 5.61 -7.72 -3.50
C SER A 39 5.29 -8.21 -4.90
N ASN A 40 6.05 -9.19 -5.38
CA ASN A 40 5.82 -9.84 -6.66
C ASN A 40 4.66 -10.86 -6.58
N ALA A 41 4.35 -11.52 -7.70
CA ALA A 41 3.26 -12.50 -7.80
C ALA A 41 3.46 -13.76 -6.91
N GLU A 42 4.67 -14.02 -6.42
CA GLU A 42 4.98 -15.10 -5.48
C GLU A 42 5.00 -14.62 -4.02
N ASP A 43 4.45 -13.43 -3.75
CA ASP A 43 4.43 -12.79 -2.42
C ASP A 43 5.81 -12.51 -1.80
N ARG A 44 6.88 -12.55 -2.62
CA ARG A 44 8.24 -12.16 -2.18
C ARG A 44 8.34 -10.64 -2.11
N VAL A 45 8.94 -10.13 -1.04
CA VAL A 45 9.19 -8.70 -0.86
C VAL A 45 10.38 -8.26 -1.70
N MET A 46 10.16 -7.32 -2.62
CA MET A 46 11.21 -6.75 -3.46
C MET A 46 11.86 -5.53 -2.81
N THR A 47 11.04 -4.67 -2.21
CA THR A 47 11.46 -3.48 -1.47
C THR A 47 10.38 -3.10 -0.47
N PHE A 48 10.68 -2.22 0.48
CA PHE A 48 9.70 -1.71 1.43
C PHE A 48 10.03 -0.30 1.92
N GLY A 49 9.00 0.41 2.36
CA GLY A 49 9.10 1.58 3.22
C GLY A 49 8.44 1.30 4.57
N THR A 50 8.78 2.12 5.55
CA THR A 50 8.12 2.14 6.86
C THR A 50 7.51 3.53 7.03
N THR A 51 6.29 3.60 7.53
CA THR A 51 5.63 4.89 7.80
C THR A 51 6.27 5.60 8.99
N ASP A 52 6.38 6.93 8.88
CA ASP A 52 6.82 7.80 9.98
C ASP A 52 5.66 8.19 10.91
N ALA A 53 5.91 9.06 11.89
CA ALA A 53 4.92 9.51 12.87
C ALA A 53 3.70 10.22 12.27
N ASN A 54 3.80 10.71 11.03
CA ASN A 54 2.67 11.29 10.29
C ASN A 54 1.93 10.24 9.45
N GLY A 55 2.35 8.98 9.49
CA GLY A 55 1.84 7.91 8.66
C GLY A 55 2.41 7.94 7.23
N ASP A 56 3.41 8.78 6.97
CA ASP A 56 3.93 8.98 5.63
C ASP A 56 5.01 7.96 5.29
N PHE A 57 4.97 7.45 4.06
CA PHE A 57 6.00 6.55 3.52
C PHE A 57 6.44 7.01 2.15
N SER A 58 7.65 6.62 1.78
CA SER A 58 8.10 6.72 0.40
C SER A 58 9.22 5.72 0.13
N PHE A 59 9.26 5.18 -1.09
CA PHE A 59 10.36 4.32 -1.55
C PHE A 59 10.43 4.27 -3.08
N LYS A 60 11.57 3.81 -3.59
CA LYS A 60 11.77 3.61 -5.04
C LYS A 60 11.19 2.29 -5.48
N VAL A 61 10.36 2.31 -6.53
CA VAL A 61 9.76 1.12 -7.12
C VAL A 61 10.83 0.26 -7.78
N ASN A 62 10.83 -1.04 -7.49
CA ASN A 62 11.71 -2.00 -8.13
C ASN A 62 11.12 -2.54 -9.44
N ASN A 63 9.81 -2.82 -9.49
CA ASN A 63 9.10 -3.30 -10.66
C ASN A 63 7.64 -2.79 -10.65
N PRO A 64 7.22 -1.97 -11.64
CA PRO A 64 5.86 -1.42 -11.67
C PRO A 64 4.76 -2.46 -11.95
N LYS A 65 5.12 -3.70 -12.29
CA LYS A 65 4.17 -4.82 -12.42
C LYS A 65 3.87 -5.50 -11.09
N ASP A 66 4.64 -5.20 -10.05
CA ASP A 66 4.42 -5.75 -8.71
C ASP A 66 3.28 -5.00 -8.00
N SER A 67 2.90 -5.47 -6.82
CA SER A 67 1.82 -4.88 -6.03
C SER A 67 2.34 -4.21 -4.77
N LEU A 68 1.68 -3.13 -4.38
CA LEU A 68 1.85 -2.49 -3.08
C LEU A 68 1.04 -3.28 -2.04
N LYS A 69 1.69 -3.76 -0.97
CA LYS A 69 1.08 -4.57 0.08
C LYS A 69 1.37 -3.96 1.45
N ILE A 70 0.33 -3.68 2.21
CA ILE A 70 0.43 -3.05 3.53
C ILE A 70 0.06 -4.10 4.58
N LYS A 71 1.01 -4.40 5.48
CA LYS A 71 0.81 -5.35 6.58
C LYS A 71 1.01 -4.63 7.91
N ALA A 72 -0.04 -4.59 8.71
CA ALA A 72 -0.03 -4.00 10.04
C ALA A 72 -0.68 -4.97 11.04
N LYS A 73 -0.09 -5.10 12.23
CA LYS A 73 -0.65 -5.94 13.29
C LYS A 73 -1.99 -5.36 13.75
N GLY A 74 -3.04 -6.19 13.78
CA GLY A 74 -4.38 -5.76 14.16
C GLY A 74 -5.20 -5.11 13.05
N TYR A 75 -4.69 -5.05 11.81
CA TYR A 75 -5.40 -4.52 10.65
C TYR A 75 -5.48 -5.51 9.50
N GLN A 76 -6.51 -5.36 8.67
CA GLN A 76 -6.64 -6.12 7.42
C GLN A 76 -5.49 -5.76 6.47
N THR A 77 -4.96 -6.77 5.78
CA THR A 77 -3.93 -6.55 4.75
C THR A 77 -4.56 -5.93 3.51
N VAL A 78 -3.96 -4.85 3.02
CA VAL A 78 -4.39 -4.17 1.80
C VAL A 78 -3.38 -4.46 0.69
N VAL A 79 -3.88 -4.76 -0.51
CA VAL A 79 -3.07 -4.99 -1.72
C VAL A 79 -3.58 -4.06 -2.83
N LEU A 80 -2.69 -3.26 -3.42
CA LEU A 80 -3.01 -2.28 -4.46
C LEU A 80 -2.03 -2.41 -5.64
N PRO A 81 -2.47 -2.07 -6.86
CA PRO A 81 -1.55 -1.97 -8.00
C PRO A 81 -0.58 -0.79 -7.86
N LEU A 82 0.62 -0.90 -8.44
CA LEU A 82 1.60 0.18 -8.56
C LEU A 82 1.33 1.03 -9.83
N ASP A 83 0.13 1.58 -9.95
CA ASP A 83 -0.31 2.35 -11.13
C ASP A 83 -0.15 3.87 -11.00
N LYS A 84 0.18 4.36 -9.79
CA LYS A 84 0.29 5.78 -9.46
C LYS A 84 1.43 6.08 -8.49
N LYS A 85 1.85 7.36 -8.44
CA LYS A 85 2.96 7.82 -7.58
C LYS A 85 2.55 8.12 -6.15
N TYR A 86 1.27 8.37 -5.91
CA TYR A 86 0.74 8.83 -4.62
C TYR A 86 -0.37 7.91 -4.13
N PHE A 87 -0.26 7.46 -2.89
CA PHE A 87 -1.23 6.60 -2.24
C PHE A 87 -1.77 7.25 -0.97
N SER A 88 -3.08 7.15 -0.76
CA SER A 88 -3.73 7.44 0.52
C SER A 88 -4.49 6.18 0.89
N ILE A 89 -4.14 5.60 2.04
CA ILE A 89 -4.56 4.25 2.44
C ILE A 89 -5.15 4.34 3.85
N ALA A 90 -6.41 3.96 4.00
CA ALA A 90 -7.02 3.73 5.30
C ALA A 90 -7.05 2.23 5.59
N LEU A 91 -6.53 1.81 6.74
CA LEU A 91 -6.53 0.42 7.18
C LEU A 91 -7.72 0.16 8.10
N GLU A 92 -8.46 -0.90 7.79
CA GLU A 92 -9.50 -1.39 8.68
C GLU A 92 -8.93 -2.31 9.76
N PRO A 93 -9.29 -2.13 11.04
CA PRO A 93 -8.97 -3.09 12.08
C PRO A 93 -9.51 -4.48 11.74
N ILE A 94 -8.75 -5.53 12.08
CA ILE A 94 -9.28 -6.89 12.05
C ILE A 94 -10.37 -6.93 13.12
N LYS A 95 -11.60 -7.27 12.73
CA LYS A 95 -12.67 -7.50 13.70
C LYS A 95 -12.19 -8.60 14.65
N ALA A 96 -12.22 -8.34 15.95
CA ALA A 96 -12.02 -9.38 16.94
C ALA A 96 -13.09 -10.45 16.68
N THR A 97 -12.69 -11.60 16.12
CA THR A 97 -13.47 -12.82 16.25
C THR A 97 -13.53 -13.06 17.75
N SER A 98 -14.71 -12.86 18.32
CA SER A 98 -14.96 -13.16 19.72
C SER A 98 -14.51 -14.61 19.96
N ASP A 99 -13.96 -14.95 21.12
CA ASP A 99 -13.49 -16.30 21.49
C ASP A 99 -14.56 -17.42 21.45
N LYS A 100 -15.71 -17.19 20.79
CA LYS A 100 -16.81 -18.15 20.60
C LYS A 100 -16.68 -19.03 19.37
N ASP A 101 -15.71 -18.79 18.48
CA ASP A 101 -15.47 -19.63 17.30
C ASP A 101 -14.46 -20.78 17.55
N VAL A 102 -13.98 -20.96 18.79
CA VAL A 102 -13.28 -22.19 19.22
C VAL A 102 -14.28 -23.14 19.88
N ALA A 103 -15.35 -23.48 19.17
CA ALA A 103 -16.16 -24.63 19.48
C ALA A 103 -16.47 -25.34 18.16
N GLU A 104 -16.14 -26.64 18.13
CA GLU A 104 -16.46 -27.60 17.07
C GLU A 104 -15.39 -27.81 15.98
N ALA A 105 -14.26 -28.36 16.42
CA ALA A 105 -13.61 -29.41 15.64
C ALA A 105 -13.29 -30.61 16.57
N LYS A 106 -14.34 -31.43 16.76
CA LYS A 106 -14.39 -32.81 17.29
C LYS A 106 -14.13 -33.06 18.76
#